data_AF-A0A4S1FU51-F1
#
_entry.id   AF-A0A4S1FU51-F1
#
_cell.length_a   1.000
_cell.length_b   1.000
_cell.length_c   1.000
_cell.angle_alpha   90.00
_cell.angle_beta   90.00
_cell.angle_gamma   90.00
#
_symmetry.space_group_name_H-M   'P 1'
#
loop_
_entity.id
_entity.type
_entity.pdbx_description
1 polymer ?
#
loop_
_entity_poly.entity_id
_entity_poly.type
_entity_poly.pdbx_seq_one_letter_code
_entity_poly.pdbx_strand_id
1 'polypeptide(L)'
;SGSTMNWRKIKCYVEKEMDIIGVKRETGKPAIVLMADHGRYMGGAFVTFKADKRQALWARVEGKAGAAPPNGLAKEKAEWLKPGLVGRVKFLKGEEKLR
;
A
#
# COMPACT_ATOMS: atom_id res chain seq x y z
N SER A 1 13.61 -31.50 -21.18
CA SER A 1 13.15 -30.49 -20.20
C SER A 1 14.34 -30.00 -19.40
N GLY A 2 14.72 -28.73 -19.53
CA GLY A 2 15.88 -28.17 -18.81
C GLY A 2 15.51 -27.66 -17.42
N SER A 3 16.48 -27.59 -16.50
CA SER A 3 16.26 -27.09 -15.14
C SER A 3 16.02 -25.57 -15.13
N THR A 4 14.76 -25.15 -15.01
CA THR A 4 14.33 -23.75 -14.92
C THR A 4 14.73 -23.06 -13.61
N MET A 5 15.23 -23.81 -12.62
CA MET A 5 15.63 -23.28 -11.30
C MET A 5 17.10 -22.85 -11.20
N ASN A 6 17.91 -23.04 -12.25
CA ASN A 6 19.33 -22.65 -12.25
C ASN A 6 19.56 -21.11 -12.25
N TRP A 7 18.50 -20.32 -12.36
CA TRP A 7 18.56 -18.87 -12.41
C TRP A 7 18.47 -18.28 -11.00
N ARG A 8 19.53 -17.58 -10.57
CA ARG A 8 19.52 -16.82 -9.32
C ARG A 8 19.10 -15.38 -9.58
N LYS A 9 17.97 -14.97 -9.03
CA LYS A 9 17.48 -13.58 -9.08
C LYS A 9 17.90 -12.87 -7.80
N ILE A 10 18.62 -11.75 -7.94
CA ILE A 10 18.93 -10.85 -6.84
C ILE A 10 18.04 -9.63 -6.98
N LYS A 11 17.33 -9.27 -5.90
CA LYS A 11 16.42 -8.12 -5.87
C LYS A 11 16.90 -7.13 -4.82
N CYS A 12 17.01 -5.87 -5.21
CA CYS A 12 17.33 -4.78 -4.30
C CYS A 12 16.02 -4.16 -3.80
N TYR A 13 15.87 -4.07 -2.49
CA TYR A 13 14.70 -3.50 -1.85
C TYR A 13 15.06 -2.20 -1.14
N VAL A 14 14.11 -1.26 -1.10
CA VAL A 14 14.18 -0.02 -0.32
C VAL A 14 13.02 -0.02 0.66
N GLU A 15 13.29 0.48 1.86
CA GLU A 15 12.27 0.71 2.88
C GLU A 15 12.11 2.21 3.07
N LYS A 16 10.88 2.69 3.01
CA LYS A 16 10.55 4.12 3.18
C LYS A 16 9.27 4.27 3.97
N GLU A 17 9.22 5.31 4.79
CA GLU A 17 8.00 5.74 5.47
C GLU A 17 7.20 6.64 4.54
N MET A 18 5.91 6.34 4.40
CA MET A 18 5.00 7.03 3.50
C MET A 18 3.63 7.19 4.18
N ASP A 19 2.89 8.21 3.77
CA ASP A 19 1.54 8.47 4.27
C ASP A 19 0.53 7.49 3.68
N ILE A 20 -0.36 7.01 4.51
CA ILE A 20 -1.50 6.20 4.12
C ILE A 20 -2.69 7.14 3.88
N ILE A 21 -3.14 7.22 2.63
CA ILE A 21 -4.20 8.14 2.20
C ILE A 21 -5.51 7.44 1.87
N GLY A 22 -5.49 6.12 1.70
CA GLY A 22 -6.71 5.37 1.41
C GLY A 22 -6.52 3.87 1.48
N VAL A 23 -7.62 3.14 1.42
CA VAL A 23 -7.65 1.68 1.44
C VAL A 23 -8.61 1.18 0.37
N LYS A 24 -8.19 0.13 -0.34
CA LYS A 24 -9.03 -0.61 -1.28
C LYS A 24 -9.27 -2.02 -0.75
N ARG A 25 -10.55 -2.33 -0.53
CA ARG A 25 -11.03 -3.65 -0.09
C ARG A 25 -11.89 -4.23 -1.19
N GLU A 26 -11.41 -5.30 -1.81
CA GLU A 26 -12.22 -6.10 -2.74
C GLU A 26 -12.34 -7.51 -2.16
N THR A 27 -13.57 -8.03 -2.07
CA THR A 27 -13.84 -9.38 -1.59
C THR A 27 -13.06 -10.39 -2.43
N GLY A 28 -12.26 -11.24 -1.79
CA GLY A 28 -11.42 -12.24 -2.46
C GLY A 28 -10.03 -11.75 -2.89
N LYS A 29 -9.68 -10.47 -2.72
CA LYS A 29 -8.33 -9.94 -2.98
C LYS A 29 -7.65 -9.49 -1.68
N PRO A 30 -6.31 -9.53 -1.60
CA PRO A 30 -5.59 -8.94 -0.49
C PRO A 30 -5.90 -7.45 -0.41
N ALA A 31 -6.03 -6.94 0.81
CA ALA A 31 -6.29 -5.52 1.03
C ALA A 31 -5.09 -4.68 0.58
N ILE A 32 -5.38 -3.59 -0.12
CA ILE A 32 -4.39 -2.67 -0.65
C ILE A 32 -4.51 -1.34 0.07
N VAL A 33 -3.39 -0.78 0.49
CA VAL A 33 -3.31 0.57 1.06
C VAL A 33 -2.75 1.50 0.00
N LEU A 34 -3.41 2.63 -0.20
CA LEU A 34 -2.94 3.69 -1.08
C LEU A 34 -1.95 4.56 -0.32
N MET A 35 -0.74 4.67 -0.85
CA MET A 35 0.35 5.41 -0.23
C MET A 35 0.60 6.73 -0.95
N ALA A 36 1.01 7.74 -0.20
CA ALA A 36 1.49 9.01 -0.69
C ALA A 36 2.81 9.40 -0.03
N ASP A 37 3.61 10.16 -0.75
CA ASP A 37 4.86 10.75 -0.28
C ASP A 37 4.78 12.26 -0.51
N HIS A 38 4.83 13.05 0.56
CA HIS A 38 4.70 14.52 0.50
C HIS A 38 3.47 14.99 -0.33
N GLY A 39 2.33 14.30 -0.19
CA GLY A 39 1.10 14.62 -0.92
C GLY A 39 1.05 14.11 -2.37
N ARG A 40 2.11 13.45 -2.86
CA ARG A 40 2.12 12.78 -4.16
C ARG A 40 1.78 11.31 -4.03
N TYR A 41 0.83 10.83 -4.83
CA TYR A 41 0.47 9.41 -4.85
C TYR A 41 1.63 8.53 -5.36
N MET A 42 1.97 7.52 -4.56
CA MET A 42 3.06 6.57 -4.83
C MET A 42 2.56 5.19 -5.25
N GLY A 43 1.25 4.94 -5.26
CA GLY A 43 0.66 3.66 -5.66
C GLY A 43 0.08 2.85 -4.49
N GLY A 44 -0.32 1.62 -4.81
CA GLY A 44 -0.92 0.69 -3.85
C GLY A 44 0.11 -0.25 -3.26
N ALA A 45 0.11 -0.40 -1.94
CA ALA A 45 0.89 -1.40 -1.22
C ALA A 45 0.00 -2.52 -0.69
N PHE A 46 0.40 -3.77 -0.94
CA PHE A 46 -0.29 -4.92 -0.36
C PHE A 46 0.01 -5.08 1.13
N VAL A 47 -1.05 -5.30 1.92
CA VAL A 47 -0.90 -5.58 3.35
C VAL A 47 -0.59 -7.06 3.55
N THR A 48 0.70 -7.39 3.70
CA THR A 48 1.15 -8.77 3.99
C THR A 48 1.14 -9.12 5.48
N PHE A 49 0.58 -8.25 6.34
CA PHE A 49 0.56 -8.49 7.79
C PHE A 49 -0.18 -9.77 8.18
N LYS A 50 0.28 -10.39 9.27
CA LYS A 50 -0.45 -11.39 10.06
C LYS A 50 -1.81 -10.82 10.50
N ALA A 51 -2.77 -11.70 10.75
CA ALA A 51 -4.17 -11.34 11.03
C ALA A 51 -4.30 -10.28 12.14
N ASP A 52 -3.56 -10.41 13.23
CA ASP A 52 -3.67 -9.50 14.40
C ASP A 52 -3.26 -8.06 14.04
N LYS A 53 -2.11 -7.91 13.39
CA LYS A 53 -1.61 -6.60 12.96
C LYS A 53 -2.51 -5.97 11.89
N ARG A 54 -3.11 -6.83 11.05
CA ARG A 54 -4.06 -6.40 10.02
C ARG A 54 -5.33 -5.86 10.67
N GLN A 55 -5.87 -6.52 11.69
CA GLN A 55 -7.04 -6.04 12.43
C GLN A 55 -6.77 -4.73 13.17
N ALA A 56 -5.59 -4.61 13.80
CA ALA A 56 -5.17 -3.36 14.43
C ALA A 56 -5.04 -2.19 13.44
N LEU A 57 -4.53 -2.46 12.22
CA LEU A 57 -4.53 -1.47 11.15
C LEU A 57 -5.98 -1.07 10.80
N TRP A 58 -6.89 -2.03 10.68
CA TRP A 58 -8.29 -1.74 10.36
C TRP A 58 -9.01 -0.91 11.41
N ALA A 59 -8.82 -1.19 12.69
CA ALA A 59 -9.39 -0.36 13.75
C ALA A 59 -8.92 1.11 13.64
N ARG A 60 -7.67 1.35 13.22
CA ARG A 60 -7.14 2.70 13.00
C ARG A 60 -7.66 3.36 11.72
N VAL A 61 -7.87 2.56 10.67
CA VAL A 61 -8.41 3.00 9.38
C VAL A 61 -9.87 3.41 9.54
N GLU A 62 -10.69 2.61 10.22
CA GLU A 62 -12.11 2.88 10.46
C GLU A 62 -12.32 4.19 11.21
N GLY A 63 -11.51 4.47 12.23
CA GLY A 63 -11.56 5.76 12.96
C GLY A 63 -11.13 6.99 12.15
N LYS A 64 -10.50 6.80 10.98
CA LYS A 64 -10.02 7.88 10.10
C LYS A 64 -10.69 7.90 8.72
N ALA A 65 -11.67 7.02 8.48
CA ALA A 65 -12.39 6.93 7.23
C ALA A 65 -13.23 8.19 6.95
N GLY A 66 -13.46 8.47 5.67
CA GLY A 66 -14.34 9.56 5.22
C GLY A 66 -13.64 10.88 4.90
N ALA A 67 -12.37 10.85 4.51
CA ALA A 67 -11.69 12.05 4.02
C ALA A 67 -12.02 12.36 2.55
N ALA A 68 -11.70 13.59 2.12
CA ALA A 68 -11.77 13.96 0.72
C ALA A 68 -10.68 13.23 -0.09
N PRO A 69 -10.96 12.83 -1.34
CA PRO A 69 -9.97 12.26 -2.22
C PRO A 69 -8.82 13.26 -2.49
N PRO A 70 -7.56 12.81 -2.51
CA PRO A 70 -6.44 13.63 -2.94
C PRO A 70 -6.64 14.13 -4.38
N ASN A 71 -6.08 15.31 -4.70
CA ASN A 71 -6.19 15.94 -6.01
C ASN A 71 -5.82 14.97 -7.14
N GLY A 72 -6.78 14.70 -8.03
CA GLY A 72 -6.59 13.83 -9.21
C GLY A 72 -6.93 12.35 -9.01
N LEU A 73 -7.28 11.90 -7.81
CA LEU A 73 -7.58 10.48 -7.51
C LEU A 73 -9.05 10.18 -7.20
N ALA A 74 -9.94 11.16 -7.33
CA ALA A 74 -11.38 11.02 -7.04
C ALA A 74 -12.10 9.89 -7.80
N LYS A 75 -11.48 9.33 -8.86
CA LYS A 75 -12.03 8.23 -9.66
C LYS A 75 -11.71 6.83 -9.10
N GLU A 76 -10.78 6.69 -8.15
CA GLU A 76 -10.50 5.38 -7.55
C GLU A 76 -11.60 5.01 -6.55
N LYS A 77 -12.11 3.77 -6.67
CA LYS A 77 -12.99 3.15 -5.66
C LYS A 77 -12.16 2.75 -4.44
N ALA A 78 -11.78 3.74 -3.65
CA ALA A 78 -11.02 3.58 -2.42
C ALA A 78 -11.73 4.32 -1.27
N GLU A 79 -11.64 3.75 -0.07
CA GLU A 79 -12.00 4.42 1.16
C GLU A 79 -10.88 5.40 1.51
N TRP A 80 -11.14 6.70 1.38
CA TRP A 80 -10.16 7.75 1.65
C TRP A 80 -10.05 8.03 3.14
N LEU A 81 -8.81 8.19 3.58
CA LEU A 81 -8.44 8.37 4.98
C LEU A 81 -7.95 9.77 5.25
N LYS A 82 -8.25 10.27 6.46
CA LYS A 82 -7.70 11.53 6.93
C LYS A 82 -6.18 11.40 7.03
N PRO A 83 -5.42 12.42 6.61
CA PRO A 83 -3.96 12.41 6.69
C PRO A 83 -3.46 12.23 8.13
N GLY A 84 -2.24 11.72 8.29
CA GLY A 84 -1.60 11.46 9.59
C GLY A 84 -1.61 10.00 10.02
N LEU A 85 -1.81 9.05 9.09
CA LEU A 85 -1.45 7.65 9.29
C LEU A 85 -0.24 7.36 8.42
N VAL A 86 0.85 6.86 9.00
CA VAL A 86 2.11 6.58 8.30
C VAL A 86 2.36 5.09 8.30
N GLY A 87 2.87 4.57 7.18
CA GLY A 87 3.25 3.18 7.01
C GLY A 87 4.68 3.05 6.48
N ARG A 88 5.45 2.13 7.06
CA ARG A 88 6.74 1.71 6.50
C ARG A 88 6.50 0.67 5.41
N VAL A 89 6.93 0.97 4.19
CA VAL A 89 6.72 0.13 3.01
C VAL A 89 8.07 -0.33 2.47
N LYS A 90 8.13 -1.61 2.10
CA LYS A 90 9.27 -2.22 1.41
C LYS A 90 8.91 -2.45 -0.05
N PHE A 91 9.66 -1.86 -0.97
CA PHE A 91 9.42 -1.96 -2.42
C PHE A 91 10.73 -2.18 -3.18
N LEU A 92 10.65 -2.54 -4.47
CA LEU A 92 11.83 -2.75 -5.30
C LEU A 92 12.48 -1.42 -5.67
N LYS A 93 13.81 -1.37 -5.58
CA LYS A 93 14.57 -0.18 -5.95
C LYS A 93 14.40 0.09 -7.46
N GLY A 94 13.95 1.30 -7.81
CA GLY A 94 13.83 1.76 -9.20
C GLY A 94 12.41 1.71 -9.78
N GLU A 95 11.39 1.35 -9.00
CA GLU A 95 9.99 1.44 -9.43
C GLU A 95 9.42 2.84 -9.18
N GLU A 96 8.74 3.41 -10.18
CA GLU A 96 8.04 4.70 -10.04
C GLU A 96 6.80 4.62 -9.15
N LYS A 97 6.16 3.44 -9.09
CA LYS A 97 4.94 3.21 -8.30
C LYS A 97 5.02 1.88 -7.57
N LEU A 98 4.40 1.83 -6.40
CA LEU A 98 4.23 0.62 -5.61
C LEU A 98 3.31 -0.36 -6.34
N ARG A 99 3.70 -1.64 -6.33
CA ARG A 99 2.96 -2.78 -6.88
C ARG A 99 3.04 -3.99 -5.96
#